data_AF-A0A1H8B842-F1
#
_entry.id   AF-A0A1H8B842-F1
#
_cell.length_a   1.000
_cell.length_b   1.000
_cell.length_c   1.000
_cell.angle_alpha   90.00
_cell.angle_beta   90.00
_cell.angle_gamma   90.00
#
_symmetry.space_group_name_H-M   'P 1'
#
loop_
_entity.id
_entity.type
_entity.pdbx_description
1 polymer ?
#
loop_
_entity_poly.entity_id
_entity_poly.type
_entity_poly.pdbx_seq_one_letter_code
_entity_poly.pdbx_strand_id
1 'polypeptide(L)'
;MTNEQKVLSNRLKVSGFILLEVGLYLDTHPTDQDALAYYKKYNDIYDQTKKEYIEKYGPIMQTDYNGGDRWDWVDGPWPWEHQEEEG
;
A
#
# COMPACT_ATOMS: atom_id res chain seq x y z
N MET A 1 -0.12 -0.04 17.54
CA MET A 1 -0.40 0.64 16.24
C MET A 1 -1.23 1.90 16.50
N THR A 2 -0.84 3.08 15.99
CA THR A 2 -1.64 4.32 16.15
C THR A 2 -2.92 4.28 15.30
N ASN A 3 -3.92 5.12 15.60
CA ASN A 3 -5.13 5.21 14.78
C ASN A 3 -4.81 5.65 13.34
N GLU A 4 -3.89 6.59 13.18
CA GLU A 4 -3.43 7.04 11.86
C GLU A 4 -2.74 5.91 11.09
N GLN A 5 -1.87 5.13 11.73
CA GLN A 5 -1.21 3.98 11.12
C GLN A 5 -2.24 2.94 10.63
N LYS A 6 -3.30 2.67 11.41
CA LYS A 6 -4.40 1.78 11.01
C LYS A 6 -5.14 2.32 9.77
N VAL A 7 -5.43 3.62 9.74
CA VAL A 7 -6.11 4.27 8.60
C VAL A 7 -5.28 4.19 7.33
N LEU A 8 -3.98 4.53 7.39
CA LEU A 8 -3.10 4.47 6.21
C LEU A 8 -2.90 3.01 5.74
N SER A 9 -2.71 2.07 6.67
CA SER A 9 -2.60 0.64 6.35
C SER A 9 -3.87 0.13 5.67
N ASN A 10 -5.05 0.48 6.19
CA ASN A 10 -6.32 0.07 5.56
C ASN A 10 -6.49 0.70 4.17
N ARG A 11 -6.14 1.98 4.02
CA ARG A 11 -6.21 2.66 2.73
C ARG A 11 -5.32 2.00 1.68
N LEU A 12 -4.09 1.60 2.05
CA LEU A 12 -3.18 0.84 1.20
C LEU A 12 -3.75 -0.51 0.77
N LYS A 13 -4.33 -1.26 1.71
CA LYS A 13 -4.94 -2.57 1.44
C LYS A 13 -6.10 -2.42 0.45
N VAL A 14 -6.99 -1.44 0.70
CA VAL A 14 -8.16 -1.20 -0.15
C VAL A 14 -7.76 -0.72 -1.54
N SER A 15 -6.86 0.27 -1.66
CA SER A 15 -6.44 0.73 -2.98
C SER A 15 -5.65 -0.34 -3.75
N GLY A 16 -4.81 -1.13 -3.07
CA GLY A 16 -4.11 -2.26 -3.68
C GLY A 16 -5.06 -3.34 -4.20
N PHE A 17 -6.11 -3.67 -3.45
CA PHE A 17 -7.16 -4.59 -3.90
C PHE A 17 -7.90 -4.04 -5.14
N ILE A 18 -8.26 -2.76 -5.13
CA ILE A 18 -8.94 -2.13 -6.27
C ILE A 18 -8.06 -2.15 -7.52
N LEU A 19 -6.76 -1.85 -7.40
CA LEU A 19 -5.83 -1.92 -8.52
C LEU A 19 -5.76 -3.33 -9.11
N LEU A 20 -5.70 -4.36 -8.26
CA LEU A 20 -5.71 -5.75 -8.70
C LEU A 20 -6.98 -6.08 -9.49
N GLU A 21 -8.16 -5.81 -8.91
CA GLU A 21 -9.45 -6.14 -9.52
C GLU A 21 -9.68 -5.40 -10.85
N VAL A 22 -9.36 -4.10 -10.88
CA VAL A 22 -9.53 -3.29 -12.10
C VAL A 22 -8.51 -3.70 -13.17
N GLY A 23 -7.29 -4.08 -12.77
CA GLY A 23 -6.30 -4.66 -13.67
C GLY A 23 -6.81 -5.95 -14.32
N LEU A 24 -7.36 -6.87 -13.52
CA LEU A 24 -7.96 -8.12 -14.02
C LEU A 24 -9.12 -7.86 -15.00
N TYR A 25 -9.95 -6.84 -14.74
CA TYR A 25 -10.99 -6.45 -15.68
C TYR A 25 -10.39 -5.91 -17.00
N LEU A 26 -9.38 -5.04 -16.92
CA LEU A 26 -8.70 -4.44 -18.06
C LEU A 26 -7.97 -5.46 -18.94
N ASP A 27 -7.52 -6.60 -18.39
CA ASP A 27 -6.94 -7.71 -19.18
C ASP A 27 -7.90 -8.20 -20.28
N THR A 28 -9.22 -8.06 -20.05
CA THR A 28 -10.26 -8.43 -21.02
C THR A 28 -10.88 -7.23 -21.75
N HIS A 29 -10.75 -6.02 -21.19
CA HIS A 29 -11.32 -4.77 -21.72
C HIS A 29 -10.26 -3.64 -21.80
N PRO A 30 -9.17 -3.81 -22.56
CA PRO A 30 -7.98 -2.95 -22.45
C PRO A 30 -8.19 -1.50 -22.93
N THR A 31 -9.28 -1.21 -23.64
CA THR A 31 -9.59 0.11 -24.19
C THR A 31 -10.70 0.83 -23.42
N ASP A 32 -11.26 0.22 -22.37
CA ASP A 32 -12.29 0.83 -21.53
C ASP A 32 -11.73 2.06 -20.79
N GLN A 33 -12.13 3.24 -21.25
CA GLN A 33 -11.58 4.51 -20.74
C GLN A 33 -12.00 4.80 -19.30
N ASP A 34 -13.18 4.34 -18.88
CA ASP A 34 -13.66 4.55 -17.52
C ASP A 34 -12.88 3.67 -16.55
N ALA A 35 -12.63 2.41 -16.92
CA ALA A 35 -11.80 1.50 -16.13
C ALA A 35 -10.33 1.98 -16.06
N LEU A 36 -9.77 2.50 -17.16
CA LEU A 36 -8.43 3.09 -17.18
C LEU A 36 -8.32 4.33 -16.27
N ALA A 37 -9.30 5.24 -16.34
CA ALA A 37 -9.34 6.43 -15.49
C ALA A 37 -9.49 6.06 -14.01
N TYR A 38 -10.32 5.05 -13.72
CA TYR A 38 -10.52 4.53 -12.37
C TYR A 38 -9.25 3.88 -11.83
N TYR A 39 -8.58 3.04 -12.62
CA TYR A 39 -7.28 2.46 -12.28
C TYR A 39 -6.26 3.56 -11.95
N LYS A 40 -6.12 4.56 -12.83
CA LYS A 40 -5.19 5.67 -12.62
C LYS A 40 -5.46 6.40 -11.30
N LYS A 41 -6.72 6.73 -11.02
CA LYS A 41 -7.12 7.41 -9.77
C LYS A 41 -6.67 6.62 -8.54
N TYR A 42 -6.91 5.31 -8.51
CA TYR A 42 -6.52 4.48 -7.37
C TYR A 42 -5.02 4.22 -7.29
N ASN A 43 -4.32 4.25 -8.43
CA ASN A 43 -2.86 4.16 -8.46
C ASN A 43 -2.25 5.39 -7.78
N ASP A 44 -2.72 6.59 -8.16
CA ASP A 44 -2.27 7.84 -7.54
C ASP A 44 -2.57 7.87 -6.03
N ILE A 45 -3.72 7.32 -5.60
CA ILE A 45 -4.06 7.18 -4.16
C ILE A 45 -3.12 6.18 -3.47
N TYR A 46 -2.85 5.03 -4.08
CA TYR A 46 -1.97 4.00 -3.51
C TYR A 46 -0.56 4.55 -3.32
N ASP A 47 0.02 5.17 -4.35
CA ASP A 47 1.38 5.71 -4.31
C ASP A 47 1.52 6.82 -3.25
N GLN A 48 0.56 7.74 -3.18
CA GLN A 48 0.58 8.80 -2.18
C GLN A 48 0.44 8.26 -0.75
N THR A 49 -0.44 7.27 -0.55
CA THR A 49 -0.63 6.65 0.77
C THR A 49 0.59 5.83 1.16
N LYS A 50 1.21 5.13 0.20
CA LYS A 50 2.43 4.33 0.41
C LYS A 50 3.58 5.23 0.85
N LYS A 51 3.79 6.35 0.14
CA LYS A 51 4.78 7.35 0.50
C LYS A 51 4.57 7.90 1.92
N GLU A 52 3.35 8.33 2.23
CA GLU A 52 3.01 8.86 3.55
C GLU A 52 3.21 7.82 4.66
N TYR A 53 2.83 6.56 4.42
CA TYR A 53 3.04 5.49 5.38
C TYR A 53 4.54 5.24 5.62
N ILE A 54 5.34 5.15 4.56
CA ILE A 54 6.78 4.86 4.66
C ILE A 54 7.50 5.98 5.41
N GLU A 55 7.20 7.24 5.10
CA GLU A 55 7.81 8.40 5.77
C GLU A 55 7.54 8.42 7.29
N LYS A 56 6.39 7.90 7.73
CA LYS A 56 5.97 7.93 9.15
C LYS A 56 6.27 6.64 9.92
N TYR A 57 6.17 5.49 9.26
CA TYR A 57 6.08 4.19 9.90
C TYR A 57 7.10 3.17 9.38
N GLY A 58 7.90 3.53 8.38
CA GLY A 58 8.94 2.67 7.81
C GLY A 58 8.48 1.83 6.60
N PRO A 59 9.41 1.07 6.01
CA PRO A 59 9.20 0.36 4.75
C PRO A 59 8.10 -0.71 4.83
N ILE A 60 7.36 -0.91 3.74
CA ILE A 60 6.30 -1.92 3.62
C ILE A 60 6.77 -3.13 2.81
N MET A 61 7.71 -2.89 1.89
CA MET A 61 8.44 -3.90 1.13
C MET A 61 9.95 -3.67 1.29
N GLN A 62 10.75 -4.72 1.11
CA GLN A 62 12.21 -4.60 1.10
C GLN A 62 12.72 -3.57 0.07
N THR A 63 12.01 -3.40 -1.04
CA THR A 63 12.32 -2.44 -2.10
C THR A 63 12.06 -0.98 -1.71
N ASP A 64 11.41 -0.74 -0.56
CA ASP A 64 11.13 0.60 -0.07
C ASP A 64 12.32 1.21 0.69
N TYR A 65 13.40 0.43 0.88
CA TYR A 65 14.66 0.93 1.44
C TYR A 65 15.19 2.11 0.63
N ASN A 66 15.38 3.24 1.31
CA ASN A 66 15.74 4.51 0.68
C ASN A 66 17.23 4.85 0.76
N GLY A 67 18.08 3.93 1.26
CA GLY A 67 19.52 4.13 1.34
C GLY A 67 20.03 4.75 2.64
N GLY A 68 19.27 4.69 3.74
CA GLY A 68 19.73 5.14 5.06
C GLY A 68 20.89 4.30 5.64
N ASP A 69 21.48 4.75 6.74
CA ASP A 69 22.64 4.08 7.36
C ASP A 69 22.31 2.73 8.05
N ARG A 70 21.04 2.32 8.04
CA ARG A 70 20.52 1.11 8.66
C ARG A 70 19.52 0.41 7.72
N TRP A 71 19.55 -0.91 7.71
CA TRP A 71 18.52 -1.74 7.10
C TRP A 71 17.24 -1.69 7.94
N ASP A 72 16.37 -0.73 7.65
CA ASP A 72 15.14 -0.43 8.41
C ASP A 72 13.98 -1.39 8.14
N TRP A 73 14.09 -2.25 7.12
CA TRP A 73 13.13 -3.33 6.83
C TRP A 73 12.89 -4.28 8.02
N VAL A 74 13.88 -4.45 8.90
CA VAL A 74 13.76 -5.34 10.08
C VAL A 74 13.16 -4.64 11.31
N ASP A 75 12.89 -3.33 11.24
CA ASP A 75 12.49 -2.54 12.42
C ASP A 75 10.97 -2.50 12.64
N GLY A 76 10.19 -2.73 11.59
CA GLY A 76 8.73 -2.68 11.65
C GLY A 76 8.09 -4.06 11.86
N PRO A 77 6.92 -4.12 12.52
CA PRO A 77 6.13 -5.34 12.53
C PRO A 77 5.77 -5.69 11.09
N TRP A 78 6.00 -6.93 10.68
CA TRP A 78 5.79 -7.30 9.29
C TRP A 78 4.31 -7.25 8.92
N PRO A 79 3.96 -6.96 7.64
CA PRO A 79 2.56 -6.92 7.21
C PRO A 79 1.76 -8.22 7.47
N TRP A 80 2.46 -9.36 7.61
CA TRP A 80 1.93 -10.69 7.93
C TRP A 80 2.17 -11.11 9.38
N GLU A 81 2.84 -10.29 10.18
CA GLU A 81 3.01 -10.52 11.60
C GLU A 81 1.72 -10.13 12.31
N HIS A 82 1.01 -11.13 12.82
CA HIS A 82 -0.11 -10.88 13.71
C HIS A 82 0.43 -10.16 14.94
N GLN A 83 0.10 -8.88 15.09
CA GLN A 83 0.21 -8.23 16.39
C GLN A 83 -0.81 -8.93 17.28
N GLU A 84 -0.34 -9.76 18.20
CA GLU A 84 -1.19 -10.29 19.25
C GLU A 84 -1.89 -9.09 19.90
N GLU A 85 -3.21 -9.02 19.77
CA GLU A 85 -4.02 -8.12 20.58
C GLU A 85 -3.96 -8.68 21.99
N GLU A 86 -3.01 -8.20 22.81
CA GLU A 86 -3.06 -8.40 24.26
C GLU A 86 -4.44 -7.88 24.73
N GLY A 87 -5.28 -8.82 25.17
CA GLY A 87 -6.66 -8.59 25.61
C GLY A 87 -6.78 -7.92 26.96
#